data_AF-A0A2A2VHB4-F1
#
_entry.id   AF-A0A2A2VHB4-F1
#
_cell.length_a   1.000
_cell.length_b   1.000
_cell.length_c   1.000
_cell.angle_alpha   90.00
_cell.angle_beta   90.00
_cell.angle_gamma   90.00
#
_symmetry.space_group_name_H-M   'P 1'
#
loop_
_entity.id
_entity.type
_entity.pdbx_description
1 polymer ?
#
loop_
_entity_poly.entity_id
_entity_poly.type
_entity_poly.pdbx_seq_one_letter_code
_entity_poly.pdbx_strand_id
1 'polypeptide(L)'
;MLVACGDCAQAYDLTGAWATSADQCSKVFARKGRASQVAFANFSGIYGGGFIAEPSRLRGKFETCAIKSRKEDGQTINMVVGCASGVMTSNIQFFIKTVDETTIVRQFPGIDGMEVTYHRCQI
;
A
#
# COMPACT_ATOMS: atom_id res chain seq x y z
N MET A 1 27.77 -26.55 2.49
CA MET A 1 27.37 -25.88 3.75
C MET A 1 25.93 -25.42 3.57
N LEU A 2 24.99 -26.11 4.23
CA LEU A 2 23.55 -25.78 4.20
C LEU A 2 23.27 -24.54 5.05
N VAL A 3 22.43 -23.64 4.55
CA VAL A 3 21.59 -22.78 5.40
C VAL A 3 20.17 -22.89 4.85
N ALA A 4 19.40 -23.84 5.36
CA ALA A 4 17.95 -23.82 5.26
C ALA A 4 17.46 -23.02 6.48
N CYS A 5 16.99 -21.80 6.25
CA CYS A 5 16.23 -21.07 7.26
C CYS A 5 14.84 -21.74 7.33
N GLY A 6 14.62 -22.58 8.34
CA GLY A 6 13.28 -23.03 8.71
C GLY A 6 12.48 -21.80 9.14
N ASP A 7 11.39 -21.53 8.44
CA ASP A 7 10.70 -20.23 8.35
C ASP A 7 11.46 -19.15 7.58
N CYS A 8 11.60 -19.35 6.26
CA CYS A 8 11.41 -18.22 5.36
C CYS A 8 9.94 -17.79 5.49
N ALA A 9 9.61 -17.02 6.54
CA ALA A 9 8.36 -16.29 6.60
C ALA A 9 8.28 -15.49 5.30
N GLN A 10 7.45 -15.97 4.36
CA GLN A 10 7.22 -15.30 3.10
C GLN A 10 6.50 -14.02 3.45
N ALA A 11 7.26 -12.93 3.52
CA ALA A 11 6.73 -11.61 3.78
C ALA A 11 5.65 -11.31 2.74
N TYR A 12 4.45 -10.91 3.16
CA TYR A 12 3.36 -10.62 2.24
C TYR A 12 3.82 -9.60 1.18
N ASP A 13 3.69 -9.94 -0.11
CA ASP A 13 4.08 -9.02 -1.18
C ASP A 13 3.04 -7.91 -1.33
N LEU A 14 3.30 -6.76 -0.73
CA LEU A 14 2.45 -5.57 -0.84
C LEU A 14 2.71 -4.79 -2.15
N THR A 15 3.72 -5.15 -2.93
CA THR A 15 4.15 -4.37 -4.10
C THR A 15 3.04 -4.28 -5.14
N GLY A 16 2.76 -3.07 -5.61
CA GLY A 16 1.76 -2.83 -6.66
C GLY A 16 0.83 -1.66 -6.36
N ALA A 17 -0.19 -1.51 -7.20
CA ALA A 17 -1.20 -0.48 -7.07
C ALA A 17 -2.45 -1.03 -6.36
N TRP A 18 -3.00 -0.23 -5.45
CA TRP A 18 -4.11 -0.60 -4.58
C TRP A 18 -5.19 0.47 -4.62
N ALA A 19 -6.42 0.11 -4.95
CA ALA A 19 -7.56 1.03 -5.02
C ALA A 19 -8.65 0.65 -4.00
N THR A 20 -9.41 1.64 -3.55
CA THR A 20 -10.56 1.42 -2.65
C THR A 20 -11.76 0.73 -3.32
N SER A 21 -11.77 0.64 -4.66
CA SER A 21 -12.70 -0.22 -5.39
C SER A 21 -12.01 -0.85 -6.61
N ALA A 22 -12.20 -2.15 -6.79
CA ALA A 22 -11.50 -2.93 -7.82
C ALA A 22 -11.93 -2.56 -9.25
N ASP A 23 -13.21 -2.23 -9.43
CA ASP A 23 -13.81 -1.84 -10.71
C ASP A 23 -13.35 -0.47 -11.22
N GLN A 24 -12.77 0.36 -10.34
CA GLN A 24 -12.26 1.70 -10.70
C GLN A 24 -10.75 1.73 -10.92
N CYS A 25 -10.04 0.60 -10.84
CA CYS A 25 -8.57 0.55 -10.98
C CYS A 25 -8.02 1.27 -12.22
N SER A 26 -8.66 1.10 -13.40
CA SER A 26 -8.24 1.74 -14.65
C SER A 26 -8.53 3.25 -14.73
N LYS A 27 -9.34 3.77 -13.79
CA LYS A 27 -9.63 5.20 -13.65
C LYS A 27 -8.81 5.84 -12.53
N VAL A 28 -8.34 5.06 -11.56
CA VAL A 28 -7.45 5.51 -10.49
C VAL A 28 -5.99 5.54 -10.96
N PHE A 29 -5.58 4.53 -11.73
CA PHE A 29 -4.21 4.35 -12.19
C PHE A 29 -4.12 4.23 -13.72
N ALA A 30 -2.97 4.61 -14.25
CA ALA A 30 -2.61 4.48 -15.65
C ALA A 30 -1.13 4.12 -15.78
N ARG A 31 -0.76 3.41 -16.84
CA ARG A 31 0.65 3.20 -17.21
C ARG A 31 1.16 4.43 -17.95
N LYS A 32 2.34 4.91 -17.57
CA LYS A 32 2.98 6.09 -18.19
C LYS A 32 4.40 5.77 -18.68
N GLY A 33 4.76 6.42 -19.79
CA GLY A 33 6.09 6.36 -20.38
C GLY A 33 6.42 5.02 -21.05
N ARG A 34 7.64 4.94 -21.61
CA ARG A 34 8.12 3.74 -22.33
C ARG A 34 8.31 2.51 -21.43
N ALA A 35 8.58 2.74 -20.15
CA ALA A 35 8.76 1.69 -19.15
C ALA A 35 7.45 1.21 -18.51
N SER A 36 6.28 1.67 -19.00
CA SER A 36 4.96 1.25 -18.51
C SER A 36 4.79 1.38 -16.99
N GLN A 37 5.38 2.42 -16.39
CA GLN A 37 5.32 2.64 -14.94
C GLN A 37 3.90 2.98 -14.52
N VAL A 38 3.44 2.34 -13.45
CA VAL A 38 2.12 2.64 -12.88
C VAL A 38 2.16 4.00 -12.18
N ALA A 39 1.20 4.86 -12.52
CA ALA A 39 1.03 6.19 -11.94
C ALA A 39 -0.45 6.49 -11.75
N PHE A 40 -0.78 7.51 -10.95
CA PHE A 40 -2.15 7.97 -10.83
C PHE A 40 -2.63 8.59 -12.16
N ALA A 41 -3.86 8.23 -12.55
CA ALA A 41 -4.54 8.82 -13.68
C ALA A 41 -5.01 10.26 -13.36
N ASN A 42 -5.31 11.03 -14.41
CA ASN A 42 -5.90 12.36 -14.25
C ASN A 42 -7.27 12.24 -13.57
N PHE A 43 -7.57 13.16 -12.65
CA PHE A 43 -8.83 13.18 -11.90
C PHE A 43 -9.15 11.90 -11.09
N SER A 44 -8.15 11.04 -10.83
CA SER A 44 -8.30 9.76 -10.12
C SER A 44 -9.08 9.81 -8.79
N GLY A 45 -9.04 10.94 -8.07
CA GLY A 45 -9.71 11.09 -6.77
C GLY A 45 -11.24 11.09 -6.87
N ILE A 46 -11.81 11.32 -8.06
CA ILE A 46 -13.26 11.20 -8.31
C ILE A 46 -13.70 9.74 -8.23
N TYR A 47 -12.79 8.80 -8.53
CA TYR A 47 -13.07 7.37 -8.62
C TYR A 47 -12.63 6.60 -7.38
N GLY A 48 -12.24 7.32 -6.32
CA GLY A 48 -11.82 6.75 -5.04
C GLY A 48 -10.37 7.03 -4.69
N GLY A 49 -9.99 6.55 -3.50
CA GLY A 49 -8.62 6.58 -3.01
C GLY A 49 -7.80 5.39 -3.51
N GLY A 50 -6.48 5.55 -3.48
CA GLY A 50 -5.55 4.47 -3.77
C GLY A 50 -4.12 4.85 -3.44
N PHE A 51 -3.25 3.86 -3.42
CA PHE A 51 -1.81 4.04 -3.23
C PHE A 51 -1.02 3.06 -4.11
N ILE A 52 0.24 3.40 -4.35
CA ILE A 52 1.20 2.50 -5.00
C ILE A 52 2.25 2.13 -3.95
N ALA A 53 2.34 0.85 -3.64
CA ALA A 53 3.37 0.31 -2.76
C ALA A 53 4.59 -0.11 -3.59
N GLU A 54 5.73 0.45 -3.21
CA GLU A 54 7.04 0.11 -3.73
C GLU A 54 7.91 -0.42 -2.57
N PRO A 55 9.05 -1.09 -2.84
CA PRO A 55 9.81 -1.80 -1.80
C PRO A 55 10.19 -0.96 -0.57
N SER A 56 10.42 0.36 -0.75
CA SER A 56 10.86 1.26 0.33
C SER A 56 9.96 2.48 0.54
N ARG A 57 8.84 2.60 -0.18
CA ARG A 57 7.94 3.75 -0.07
C ARG A 57 6.51 3.44 -0.47
N LEU A 58 5.58 4.18 0.10
CA LEU A 58 4.19 4.26 -0.34
C LEU A 58 3.97 5.58 -1.05
N ARG A 59 3.29 5.54 -2.20
CA ARG A 59 2.96 6.73 -2.99
C ARG A 59 1.47 6.93 -3.01
N GLY A 60 1.01 8.04 -2.43
CA GLY A 60 -0.32 8.58 -2.67
C GLY A 60 -0.32 9.49 -3.90
N LYS A 61 -1.48 10.05 -4.22
CA LYS A 61 -1.62 11.01 -5.31
C LYS A 61 -0.85 12.31 -5.07
N PHE A 62 -0.83 12.77 -3.81
CA PHE A 62 -0.32 14.08 -3.42
C PHE A 62 0.95 14.01 -2.58
N GLU A 63 1.30 12.84 -2.05
CA GLU A 63 2.39 12.67 -1.10
C GLU A 63 3.11 11.33 -1.32
N THR A 64 4.36 11.29 -0.88
CA THR A 64 5.16 10.06 -0.85
C THR A 64 5.66 9.85 0.57
N CYS A 65 5.48 8.64 1.07
CA CYS A 65 5.87 8.24 2.41
C CYS A 65 6.97 7.19 2.33
N ALA A 66 8.10 7.42 2.99
CA ALA A 66 9.17 6.44 3.08
C ALA A 66 8.84 5.39 4.14
N ILE A 67 9.00 4.10 3.83
CA ILE A 67 8.84 3.01 4.80
C ILE A 67 10.04 3.04 5.74
N LYS A 68 9.79 3.26 7.03
CA LYS A 68 10.83 3.33 8.08
C LYS A 68 11.01 2.00 8.77
N SER A 69 9.91 1.30 9.01
CA SER A 69 9.91 -0.06 9.52
C SER A 69 8.68 -0.81 9.04
N ARG A 70 8.81 -2.13 8.95
CA ARG A 70 7.74 -3.05 8.60
C ARG A 70 7.90 -4.29 9.45
N LYS A 71 6.83 -4.68 10.14
CA LYS A 71 6.74 -5.89 10.93
C LYS A 71 5.51 -6.67 10.48
N GLU A 72 5.68 -7.95 10.24
CA GLU A 72 4.57 -8.86 9.98
C GLU A 72 4.34 -9.73 11.21
N ASP A 73 3.07 -9.93 11.54
CA ASP A 73 2.61 -10.77 12.64
C ASP A 73 1.35 -11.52 12.17
N GLY A 74 1.55 -12.76 11.71
CA GLY A 74 0.52 -13.55 11.05
C GLY A 74 -0.06 -12.82 9.83
N GLN A 75 -1.35 -12.49 9.88
CA GLN A 75 -2.08 -11.78 8.81
C GLN A 75 -2.05 -10.25 8.98
N THR A 76 -1.25 -9.71 9.89
CA THR A 76 -1.19 -8.27 10.15
C THR A 76 0.18 -7.73 9.79
N ILE A 77 0.20 -6.68 8.96
CA ILE A 77 1.37 -5.89 8.64
C ILE A 77 1.26 -4.59 9.43
N ASN A 78 2.22 -4.35 10.32
CA ASN A 78 2.42 -3.07 10.98
C ASN A 78 3.58 -2.33 10.31
N MET A 79 3.31 -1.15 9.78
CA MET A 79 4.29 -0.36 9.06
C MET A 79 4.35 1.05 9.62
N VAL A 80 5.57 1.53 9.93
CA VAL A 80 5.79 2.95 10.21
C VAL A 80 6.30 3.60 8.95
N VAL A 81 5.61 4.63 8.49
CA VAL A 81 6.01 5.41 7.32
C VAL A 81 6.23 6.87 7.70
N GLY A 82 7.26 7.48 7.13
CA GLY A 82 7.50 8.91 7.23
C GLY A 82 6.99 9.62 5.99
N CYS A 83 5.89 10.36 6.09
CA CYS A 83 5.30 11.14 5.01
C CYS A 83 5.82 12.58 5.05
N ALA A 84 6.28 13.09 3.91
CA ALA A 84 6.69 14.48 3.77
C ALA A 84 5.63 15.25 2.97
N SER A 85 5.08 16.31 3.56
CA SER A 85 4.19 17.26 2.88
C SER A 85 4.78 18.66 3.01
N GLY A 86 5.48 19.13 1.97
CA GLY A 86 6.22 20.39 2.04
C GLY A 86 7.39 20.31 3.03
N VAL A 87 7.39 21.17 4.06
CA VAL A 87 8.47 21.28 5.06
C VAL A 87 8.26 20.35 6.26
N MET A 88 7.05 19.81 6.46
CA MET A 88 6.74 18.95 7.60
C MET A 88 6.87 17.46 7.25
N THR A 89 7.54 16.72 8.13
CA THR A 89 7.62 15.27 8.12
C THR A 89 6.88 14.70 9.32
N SER A 90 5.96 13.77 9.06
CA SER A 90 5.20 13.08 10.11
C SER A 90 5.37 11.57 9.97
N ASN A 91 5.54 10.89 11.10
CA ASN A 91 5.55 9.43 11.14
C ASN A 91 4.13 8.96 11.40
N ILE A 92 3.63 8.09 10.53
CA ILE A 92 2.29 7.52 10.60
C ILE A 92 2.44 6.00 10.68
N GLN A 93 1.66 5.38 11.56
CA GLN A 93 1.58 3.92 11.66
C GLN A 93 0.40 3.40 10.86
N PHE A 94 0.66 2.43 10.00
CA PHE A 94 -0.32 1.73 9.19
C PHE A 94 -0.46 0.31 9.73
N PHE A 95 -1.70 -0.05 10.09
CA PHE A 95 -2.08 -1.41 10.43
C PHE A 95 -2.86 -1.96 9.26
N ILE A 96 -2.34 -3.01 8.63
CA ILE A 96 -2.94 -3.62 7.44
C ILE A 96 -3.19 -5.08 7.76
N LYS A 97 -4.44 -5.51 7.65
CA LYS A 97 -4.82 -6.92 7.67
C LYS A 97 -4.81 -7.46 6.25
N THR A 98 -4.08 -8.53 6.01
CA THR A 98 -4.06 -9.26 4.74
C THR A 98 -5.23 -10.24 4.73
N VAL A 99 -6.20 -10.04 3.83
CA VAL A 99 -7.35 -10.95 3.69
C VAL A 99 -6.99 -12.06 2.71
N ASP A 100 -6.45 -11.68 1.56
CA ASP A 100 -5.95 -12.57 0.51
C ASP A 100 -4.86 -11.85 -0.31
N GLU A 101 -4.41 -12.43 -1.41
CA GLU A 101 -3.37 -11.83 -2.28
C GLU A 101 -3.81 -10.52 -2.95
N THR A 102 -5.12 -10.33 -3.14
CA THR A 102 -5.72 -9.21 -3.86
C THR A 102 -6.51 -8.25 -2.98
N THR A 103 -6.72 -8.58 -1.71
CA THR A 103 -7.52 -7.79 -0.78
C THR A 103 -6.79 -7.57 0.53
N ILE A 104 -6.72 -6.31 0.94
CA ILE A 104 -6.19 -5.90 2.24
C ILE A 104 -7.16 -4.92 2.90
N VAL A 105 -7.12 -4.87 4.23
CA VAL A 105 -7.93 -3.95 5.02
C VAL A 105 -6.99 -3.10 5.87
N ARG A 106 -7.05 -1.78 5.69
CA ARG A 106 -6.40 -0.83 6.59
C ARG A 106 -7.27 -0.68 7.83
N GLN A 107 -6.67 -0.96 8.98
CA GLN A 107 -7.28 -0.83 10.29
C GLN A 107 -6.79 0.44 10.97
N PHE A 108 -7.64 1.03 11.81
CA PHE A 108 -7.35 2.22 12.58
C PHE A 108 -7.52 1.89 14.08
N PRO A 109 -6.46 1.39 14.75
CA PRO A 109 -6.57 0.98 16.14
C PRO A 109 -7.10 2.09 17.04
N GLY A 110 -8.02 1.74 17.93
CA GLY A 110 -8.67 2.69 18.83
C GLY A 110 -9.86 3.45 18.24
N ILE A 111 -10.23 3.18 16.97
CA ILE A 111 -11.44 3.72 16.35
C ILE A 111 -12.30 2.54 15.85
N ASP A 112 -13.31 2.18 16.63
CA ASP A 112 -14.19 1.06 16.29
C ASP A 112 -14.98 1.34 15.00
N GLY A 113 -15.08 0.33 14.14
CA GLY A 113 -15.83 0.37 12.89
C GLY A 113 -15.17 1.20 11.77
N MET A 114 -14.00 1.79 12.00
CA MET A 114 -13.25 2.48 10.96
C MET A 114 -12.24 1.53 10.31
N GLU A 115 -12.60 1.03 9.13
CA GLU A 115 -11.71 0.23 8.27
C GLU A 115 -11.83 0.70 6.82
N VAL A 116 -10.74 0.58 6.06
CA VAL A 116 -10.74 0.87 4.62
C VAL A 116 -10.22 -0.35 3.88
N THR A 117 -11.06 -0.92 3.02
CA THR A 117 -10.67 -2.04 2.15
C THR A 117 -9.97 -1.51 0.91
N TYR A 118 -8.88 -2.17 0.53
CA TYR A 118 -8.18 -1.93 -0.73
C TYR A 118 -8.06 -3.22 -1.53
N HIS A 119 -8.14 -3.06 -2.84
CA HIS A 119 -8.06 -4.12 -3.84
C HIS A 119 -6.83 -3.91 -4.72
N ARG A 120 -6.07 -4.98 -4.96
CA ARG A 120 -4.90 -4.97 -5.83
C ARG A 120 -5.35 -4.76 -7.27
N CYS A 121 -4.81 -3.75 -7.92
CA CYS A 121 -5.10 -3.43 -9.31
C CYS A 121 -4.19 -4.22 -10.25
N GLN A 122 -4.79 -5.05 -11.10
CA GLN A 122 -4.13 -5.74 -12.20
C GLN A 122 -4.09 -4.78 -13.41
N ILE A 123 -3.16 -3.82 -13.40
CA ILE A 123 -2.96 -2.86 -14.50
C ILE A 123 -1.63 -3.14 -15.16
#